data_AF-A0A5D6YE58-F1
#
_entry.id   AF-A0A5D6YE58-F1
#
_cell.length_a   1.000
_cell.length_b   1.000
_cell.length_c   1.000
_cell.angle_alpha   90.00
_cell.angle_beta   90.00
_cell.angle_gamma   90.00
#
_symmetry.space_group_name_H-M   'P 1'
#
loop_
_entity.id
_entity.type
_entity.pdbx_description
1 polymer ?
#
loop_
_entity_poly.entity_id
_entity_poly.type
_entity_poly.pdbx_seq_one_letter_code
_entity_poly.pdbx_strand_id
1 'polypeptide(L)'
;MKEVAECCFQQLYGELVRSLIQRYPLAAPRVGDDADADANAGDLELAKNTREELAIKLEGMGFDVGYRFAERCPLDVIKFVCKDFWILIFKKQIDKLQTNHRGVFVVQDFNFRWLASFSSASEQHTKDMALLFLVFPCGLIRGALANLGITAIVNADITTLPGCLFNIKLKG
;
A
#
# COMPACT_ATOMS: atom_id res chain seq x y z
N MET A 1 -14.38 22.05 4.98
CA MET A 1 -13.81 21.26 6.10
C MET A 1 -13.48 19.81 5.71
N LYS A 2 -14.38 19.03 5.07
CA LYS A 2 -14.10 17.62 4.70
C LYS A 2 -12.93 17.45 3.71
N GLU A 3 -12.89 18.26 2.64
CA GLU A 3 -11.77 18.25 1.67
C GLU A 3 -10.41 18.61 2.30
N VAL A 4 -10.41 19.53 3.27
CA VAL A 4 -9.17 19.92 3.98
C VAL A 4 -8.62 18.75 4.78
N ALA A 5 -9.47 18.01 5.50
CA ALA A 5 -9.06 16.83 6.26
C ALA A 5 -8.51 15.71 5.36
N GLU A 6 -9.11 15.51 4.18
CA GLU A 6 -8.63 14.55 3.17
C GLU A 6 -7.24 14.93 2.65
N CYS A 7 -7.06 16.20 2.26
CA CYS A 7 -5.75 16.70 1.82
C CYS A 7 -4.70 16.58 2.92
N CYS A 8 -5.04 16.90 4.17
CA CYS A 8 -4.15 16.75 5.31
C CYS A 8 -3.73 15.29 5.51
N PHE A 9 -4.65 14.32 5.39
CA PHE A 9 -4.31 12.90 5.50
C PHE A 9 -3.37 12.47 4.37
N GLN A 10 -3.70 12.82 3.11
CA GLN A 10 -2.87 12.45 1.96
C GLN A 10 -1.48 13.06 2.04
N GLN A 11 -1.37 14.32 2.49
CA GLN A 11 -0.09 15.00 2.69
C GLN A 11 0.70 14.40 3.86
N LEU A 12 0.05 14.15 5.01
CA LEU A 12 0.68 13.55 6.18
C LEU A 12 1.20 12.14 5.86
N TYR A 13 0.38 11.30 5.25
CA TYR A 13 0.79 9.97 4.83
C TYR A 13 1.91 10.06 3.78
N GLY A 14 1.81 11.02 2.86
CA GLY A 14 2.86 11.27 1.89
C GLY A 14 4.21 11.63 2.50
N GLU A 15 4.21 12.56 3.46
CA GLU A 15 5.40 12.95 4.21
C GLU A 15 5.92 11.83 5.11
N LEU A 16 5.03 11.04 5.72
CA LEU A 16 5.43 9.87 6.51
C LEU A 16 6.23 8.90 5.65
N VAL A 17 5.70 8.51 4.50
CA VAL A 17 6.38 7.55 3.62
C VAL A 17 7.67 8.15 3.06
N ARG A 18 7.67 9.43 2.62
CA ARG A 18 8.89 10.12 2.17
C ARG A 18 9.96 10.20 3.27
N SER A 19 9.58 10.54 4.50
CA SER A 19 10.49 10.63 5.64
C SER A 19 11.07 9.26 6.00
N LEU A 20 10.26 8.20 5.91
CA LEU A 20 10.72 6.83 6.08
C LEU A 20 11.72 6.47 4.98
N ILE A 21 11.44 6.77 3.71
CA ILE A 21 12.38 6.51 2.60
C ILE A 21 13.69 7.31 2.75
N GLN A 22 13.63 8.58 3.16
CA GLN A 22 14.83 9.40 3.35
C GLN A 22 15.73 8.89 4.48
N ARG A 23 15.14 8.33 5.55
CA ARG A 23 15.89 7.70 6.65
C ARG A 23 16.50 6.35 6.26
N TYR A 24 16.00 5.75 5.19
CA TYR A 24 16.42 4.46 4.68
C TYR A 24 16.67 4.58 3.18
N PRO A 25 17.73 5.29 2.77
CA PRO A 25 17.98 5.57 1.37
C PRO A 25 18.03 4.27 0.59
N LEU A 26 17.13 4.16 -0.38
CA LEU A 26 17.15 3.13 -1.40
C LEU A 26 18.53 3.21 -2.02
N ALA A 27 19.37 2.20 -1.81
CA ALA A 27 20.78 2.23 -2.18
C ALA A 27 20.96 2.87 -3.56
N ALA A 28 21.54 4.07 -3.58
CA ALA A 28 22.05 4.62 -4.82
C ALA A 28 23.36 3.86 -5.09
N PRO A 29 23.53 3.24 -6.26
CA PRO A 29 24.84 2.71 -6.64
C PRO A 29 25.83 3.86 -6.55
N ARG A 30 26.90 3.69 -5.77
CA ARG A 30 28.01 4.62 -5.82
C ARG A 30 28.61 4.47 -7.22
N VAL A 31 28.36 5.46 -8.08
CA VAL A 31 29.11 5.62 -9.33
C VAL A 31 30.48 6.13 -8.92
N GLY A 32 31.32 5.20 -8.45
CA GLY A 32 32.75 5.36 -8.28
C GLY A 32 33.39 4.32 -9.18
N ASP A 33 34.20 4.79 -10.13
CA ASP A 33 35.00 3.93 -10.99
C ASP A 33 35.87 2.99 -10.14
N ASP A 34 35.96 1.74 -10.61
CA ASP A 34 36.84 0.64 -10.20
C ASP A 34 36.49 -0.23 -8.97
N ALA A 35 36.26 -1.52 -9.31
CA ALA A 35 36.48 -2.76 -8.56
C ALA A 35 35.94 -2.88 -7.12
N ASP A 36 34.76 -3.53 -6.97
CA ASP A 36 34.51 -4.58 -5.95
C ASP A 36 33.08 -5.16 -6.10
N ALA A 37 32.95 -6.33 -6.72
CA ALA A 37 31.66 -7.00 -6.93
C ALA A 37 31.03 -7.52 -5.62
N ASP A 38 31.84 -7.76 -4.59
CA ASP A 38 31.43 -8.34 -3.29
C ASP A 38 30.90 -7.26 -2.32
N ALA A 39 31.43 -6.03 -2.39
CA ALA A 39 30.91 -4.88 -1.63
C ALA A 39 29.50 -4.46 -2.09
N ASN A 40 29.21 -4.62 -3.39
CA ASN A 40 27.92 -4.26 -3.97
C ASN A 40 26.79 -5.24 -3.60
N ALA A 41 27.13 -6.51 -3.29
CA ALA A 41 26.16 -7.52 -2.88
C ALA A 41 25.64 -7.26 -1.46
N GLY A 42 26.53 -6.91 -0.52
CA GLY A 42 26.17 -6.59 0.86
C GLY A 42 25.31 -5.33 0.99
N ASP A 43 25.62 -4.27 0.24
CA ASP A 43 24.83 -3.04 0.22
C ASP A 43 23.43 -3.25 -0.37
N LEU A 44 23.31 -4.09 -1.40
CA LEU A 44 22.03 -4.44 -2.00
C LEU A 44 21.17 -5.31 -1.06
N GLU A 45 21.77 -6.26 -0.35
CA GLU A 45 21.09 -7.10 0.62
C GLU A 45 20.59 -6.28 1.83
N LEU A 46 21.41 -5.37 2.33
CA LEU A 46 21.02 -4.44 3.39
C LEU A 46 19.86 -3.53 2.97
N ALA A 47 19.88 -3.02 1.74
CA ALA A 47 18.79 -2.20 1.21
C ALA A 47 17.48 -2.99 1.05
N LYS A 48 17.55 -4.26 0.64
CA LYS A 48 16.39 -5.17 0.57
C LYS A 48 15.81 -5.43 1.95
N ASN A 49 16.64 -5.83 2.91
CA ASN A 49 16.21 -6.10 4.29
C ASN A 49 15.56 -4.86 4.92
N THR A 50 16.15 -3.68 4.69
CA THR A 50 15.60 -2.41 5.14
C THR A 50 14.22 -2.13 4.53
N ARG A 51 14.04 -2.38 3.23
CA ARG A 51 12.76 -2.20 2.55
C ARG A 51 11.71 -3.16 3.10
N GLU A 52 12.09 -4.40 3.39
CA GLU A 52 11.19 -5.39 4.00
C GLU A 52 10.76 -4.97 5.40
N GLU A 53 11.68 -4.51 6.26
CA GLU A 53 11.34 -3.96 7.58
C GLU A 53 10.38 -2.77 7.49
N LEU A 54 10.61 -1.88 6.53
CA LEU A 54 9.73 -0.75 6.27
C LEU A 54 8.34 -1.20 5.83
N ALA A 55 8.26 -2.17 4.93
CA ALA A 55 7.00 -2.73 4.48
C ALA A 55 6.24 -3.36 5.64
N ILE A 56 6.92 -4.13 6.52
CA ILE A 56 6.31 -4.71 7.72
C ILE A 56 5.74 -3.63 8.64
N LYS A 57 6.50 -2.56 8.90
CA LYS A 57 6.04 -1.44 9.74
C LYS A 57 4.85 -0.70 9.13
N LEU A 58 4.90 -0.40 7.83
CA LEU A 58 3.81 0.27 7.10
C LEU A 58 2.54 -0.58 7.06
N GLU A 59 2.69 -1.88 6.82
CA GLU A 59 1.58 -2.83 6.81
C GLU A 59 0.96 -2.94 8.20
N GLY A 60 1.77 -3.05 9.26
CA GLY A 60 1.30 -3.07 10.65
C GLY A 60 0.54 -1.81 11.04
N MET A 61 1.04 -0.62 10.66
CA MET A 61 0.31 0.64 10.86
C MET A 61 -1.02 0.64 10.10
N GLY A 62 -1.04 0.16 8.86
CA GLY A 62 -2.27 -0.01 8.09
C GLY A 62 -3.24 -0.93 8.80
N PHE A 63 -2.76 -2.08 9.27
CA PHE A 63 -3.55 -3.09 9.99
C PHE A 63 -4.24 -2.51 11.21
N ASP A 64 -3.51 -1.82 12.09
CA ASP A 64 -4.08 -1.23 13.30
C ASP A 64 -5.14 -0.18 12.99
N VAL A 65 -4.91 0.66 11.97
CA VAL A 65 -5.89 1.66 11.53
C VAL A 65 -7.13 0.98 10.96
N GLY A 66 -6.96 -0.05 10.13
CA GLY A 66 -8.05 -0.79 9.50
C GLY A 66 -8.91 -1.53 10.52
N TYR A 67 -8.27 -2.18 11.50
CA TYR A 67 -8.95 -2.90 12.56
C TYR A 67 -9.83 -1.97 13.39
N ARG A 68 -9.26 -0.86 13.89
CA ARG A 68 -9.99 0.15 14.68
C ARG A 68 -11.05 0.90 13.87
N PHE A 69 -10.84 1.03 12.57
CA PHE A 69 -11.84 1.61 11.68
C PHE A 69 -13.08 0.72 11.61
N ALA A 70 -12.91 -0.59 11.44
CA ALA A 70 -14.02 -1.55 11.40
C ALA A 70 -14.78 -1.65 12.73
N GLU A 71 -14.11 -1.49 13.88
CA GLU A 71 -14.79 -1.42 15.19
C GLU A 71 -15.82 -0.28 15.28
N ARG A 72 -15.52 0.86 14.64
CA ARG A 72 -16.37 2.07 14.67
C ARG A 72 -17.34 2.14 13.50
N CYS A 73 -17.15 1.30 12.49
CA CYS A 73 -17.97 1.22 11.30
C CYS A 73 -18.31 -0.26 11.07
N PRO A 74 -19.30 -0.81 11.80
CA PRO A 74 -19.71 -2.19 11.66
C PRO A 74 -20.33 -2.40 10.28
N LEU A 75 -19.49 -2.79 9.32
CA LEU A 75 -19.88 -3.11 7.96
C LEU A 75 -20.18 -4.60 7.91
N ASP A 76 -21.28 -4.97 7.25
CA ASP A 76 -21.51 -6.35 6.84
C ASP A 76 -20.33 -6.81 5.97
N VAL A 77 -19.77 -7.99 6.25
CA VAL A 77 -18.65 -8.58 5.49
C VAL A 77 -18.88 -8.51 3.97
N ILE A 78 -20.10 -8.81 3.52
CA ILE A 78 -20.45 -8.81 2.10
C ILE A 78 -20.36 -7.37 1.57
N LYS A 79 -20.91 -6.39 2.30
CA LYS A 79 -20.81 -4.97 1.93
C LYS A 79 -19.37 -4.45 1.97
N PHE A 80 -18.58 -4.92 2.93
CA PHE A 80 -17.18 -4.59 3.09
C PHE A 80 -16.37 -5.02 1.86
N VAL A 81 -16.49 -6.28 1.46
CA VAL A 81 -15.80 -6.84 0.30
C VAL A 81 -16.28 -6.20 -1.00
N CYS A 82 -17.55 -5.81 -1.07
CA CYS A 82 -18.14 -5.37 -2.34
C CYS A 82 -18.00 -3.87 -2.64
N LYS A 83 -18.03 -2.97 -1.64
CA LYS A 83 -18.05 -1.52 -1.96
C LYS A 83 -17.78 -0.53 -0.82
N ASP A 84 -18.37 -0.73 0.35
CA ASP A 84 -18.55 0.36 1.32
C ASP A 84 -17.23 0.85 1.92
N PHE A 85 -16.30 -0.07 2.13
CA PHE A 85 -14.97 0.25 2.64
C PHE A 85 -14.24 1.25 1.75
N TRP A 86 -14.29 1.06 0.43
CA TRP A 86 -13.61 1.92 -0.54
C TRP A 86 -14.18 3.33 -0.54
N ILE A 87 -15.51 3.44 -0.45
CA ILE A 87 -16.20 4.72 -0.37
C ILE A 87 -15.85 5.45 0.93
N LEU A 88 -15.79 4.73 2.05
CA LEU A 88 -15.53 5.35 3.34
C LEU A 88 -14.09 5.83 3.50
N ILE A 89 -13.11 5.04 3.04
CA ILE A 89 -11.69 5.35 3.15
C ILE A 89 -11.19 6.22 2.00
N PHE A 90 -11.42 5.79 0.75
CA PHE A 90 -10.85 6.40 -0.45
C PHE A 90 -11.81 7.38 -1.15
N LYS A 91 -13.03 7.53 -0.62
CA LYS A 91 -14.05 8.48 -1.11
C LYS A 91 -14.41 8.26 -2.57
N LYS A 92 -14.31 7.01 -3.01
CA LYS A 92 -14.56 6.58 -4.38
C LYS A 92 -15.17 5.18 -4.38
N GLN A 93 -16.02 4.90 -5.37
CA GLN A 93 -16.44 3.53 -5.64
C GLN A 93 -15.28 2.74 -6.26
N ILE A 94 -15.23 1.43 -6.00
CA ILE A 94 -14.31 0.53 -6.71
C ILE A 94 -14.66 0.55 -8.20
N ASP A 95 -13.67 0.64 -9.08
CA ASP A 95 -13.90 0.63 -10.52
C ASP A 95 -14.18 -0.78 -11.04
N LYS A 96 -13.46 -1.79 -10.52
CA LYS A 96 -13.67 -3.19 -10.88
C LYS A 96 -13.42 -4.13 -9.71
N LEU A 97 -14.36 -5.04 -9.47
CA LEU A 97 -14.22 -6.14 -8.53
C LEU A 97 -14.38 -7.46 -9.29
N GLN A 98 -13.40 -8.35 -9.13
CA GLN A 98 -13.46 -9.71 -9.65
C GLN A 98 -13.33 -10.70 -8.48
N THR A 99 -14.02 -11.83 -8.55
CA THR A 99 -13.88 -12.92 -7.59
C THR A 99 -13.89 -14.25 -8.31
N ASN A 100 -13.18 -15.23 -7.76
CA ASN A 100 -13.28 -16.62 -8.21
C ASN A 100 -14.32 -17.42 -7.42
N HIS A 101 -15.10 -16.77 -6.53
CA HIS A 101 -16.05 -17.41 -5.61
C HIS A 101 -15.43 -18.45 -4.65
N ARG A 102 -14.10 -18.54 -4.61
CA ARG A 102 -13.32 -19.45 -3.75
C ARG A 102 -12.36 -18.67 -2.84
N GLY A 103 -12.83 -17.52 -2.37
CA GLY A 103 -12.08 -16.68 -1.42
C GLY A 103 -10.93 -15.87 -2.02
N VAL A 104 -10.87 -15.67 -3.35
CA VAL A 104 -9.95 -14.72 -3.97
C VAL A 104 -10.72 -13.58 -4.60
N PHE A 105 -10.31 -12.35 -4.31
CA PHE A 105 -10.88 -11.13 -4.84
C PHE A 105 -9.77 -10.27 -5.44
N VAL A 106 -10.08 -9.61 -6.55
CA VAL A 106 -9.21 -8.62 -7.19
C VAL A 106 -9.99 -7.33 -7.32
N VAL A 107 -9.52 -6.32 -6.60
CA VAL A 107 -10.06 -4.95 -6.61
C VAL A 107 -9.15 -4.12 -7.49
N GLN A 108 -9.68 -3.45 -8.51
CA GLN A 108 -8.92 -2.49 -9.32
C GLN A 108 -9.49 -1.08 -9.09
N ASP A 109 -8.58 -0.15 -8.88
CA ASP A 109 -8.84 1.28 -8.86
C ASP A 109 -8.00 1.92 -9.97
N PHE A 110 -8.65 2.39 -11.03
CA PHE A 110 -7.99 2.95 -12.22
C PHE A 110 -7.44 4.35 -11.97
N ASN A 111 -7.88 5.02 -10.91
CA ASN A 111 -7.43 6.35 -10.57
C ASN A 111 -7.33 6.50 -9.05
N PHE A 112 -6.38 5.76 -8.47
CA PHE A 112 -6.24 5.71 -7.02
C PHE A 112 -5.67 7.03 -6.53
N ARG A 113 -6.52 7.84 -5.89
CA ARG A 113 -6.21 9.25 -5.52
C ARG A 113 -4.91 9.42 -4.74
N TRP A 114 -4.49 8.43 -3.98
CA TRP A 114 -3.27 8.49 -3.19
C TRP A 114 -2.00 8.37 -4.05
N LEU A 115 -2.11 7.87 -5.28
CA LEU A 115 -1.02 7.79 -6.25
C LEU A 115 -1.02 8.93 -7.28
N ALA A 116 -2.02 9.82 -7.26
CA ALA A 116 -2.20 10.86 -8.28
C ALA A 116 -1.04 11.87 -8.39
N SER A 117 -0.25 12.05 -7.34
CA SER A 117 0.84 13.04 -7.29
C SER A 117 2.24 12.43 -7.32
N PHE A 118 2.38 11.17 -7.73
CA PHE A 118 3.69 10.55 -7.89
C PHE A 118 4.39 11.09 -9.12
N SER A 119 5.51 11.78 -8.89
CA SER A 119 6.46 12.16 -9.93
C SER A 119 7.86 11.97 -9.35
N SER A 120 8.72 11.25 -10.06
CA SER A 120 10.14 11.14 -9.70
C SER A 120 11.02 11.12 -10.95
N ALA A 121 12.34 11.17 -10.77
CA ALA A 121 13.30 11.30 -11.87
C ALA A 121 13.34 10.09 -12.83
N SER A 122 12.87 8.90 -12.41
CA SER A 122 12.78 7.72 -13.28
C SER A 122 11.46 6.97 -13.11
N GLU A 123 11.00 6.30 -14.17
CA GLU A 123 9.75 5.52 -14.15
C GLU A 123 9.84 4.37 -13.15
N GLN A 124 10.98 3.67 -13.09
CA GLN A 124 11.19 2.55 -12.16
C GLN A 124 11.15 3.01 -10.69
N HIS A 125 11.83 4.10 -10.36
CA HIS A 125 11.81 4.64 -9.00
C HIS A 125 10.40 5.10 -8.62
N THR A 126 9.66 5.68 -9.57
CA THR A 126 8.26 6.06 -9.34
C THR A 126 7.38 4.84 -9.01
N LYS A 127 7.54 3.74 -9.75
CA LYS A 127 6.81 2.48 -9.49
C LYS A 127 7.15 1.89 -8.13
N ASP A 128 8.44 1.82 -7.79
CA ASP A 128 8.91 1.33 -6.50
C ASP A 128 8.31 2.11 -5.32
N MET A 129 8.25 3.44 -5.44
CA MET A 129 7.68 4.31 -4.42
C MET A 129 6.16 4.16 -4.33
N ALA A 130 5.49 4.02 -5.47
CA ALA A 130 4.06 3.77 -5.52
C ALA A 130 3.70 2.44 -4.84
N LEU A 131 4.45 1.37 -5.11
CA LEU A 131 4.27 0.06 -4.47
C LEU A 131 4.45 0.15 -2.95
N LEU A 132 5.47 0.86 -2.47
CA LEU A 132 5.68 1.06 -1.03
C LEU A 132 4.50 1.82 -0.39
N PHE A 133 3.94 2.81 -1.09
CA PHE A 133 2.75 3.52 -0.63
C PHE A 133 1.51 2.64 -0.51
N LEU A 134 1.39 1.61 -1.35
CA LEU A 134 0.27 0.67 -1.34
C LEU A 134 0.34 -0.35 -0.20
N VAL A 135 1.49 -0.47 0.49
CA VAL A 135 1.66 -1.39 1.63
C VAL A 135 0.74 -1.03 2.80
N PHE A 136 0.59 0.25 3.13
CA PHE A 136 -0.35 0.67 4.18
C PHE A 136 -1.80 0.36 3.81
N PRO A 137 -2.33 0.69 2.61
CA PRO A 137 -3.63 0.20 2.16
C PRO A 137 -3.81 -1.32 2.23
N CYS A 138 -2.79 -2.13 1.93
CA CYS A 138 -2.86 -3.58 2.12
C CYS A 138 -3.13 -3.95 3.58
N GLY A 139 -2.37 -3.34 4.50
CA GLY A 139 -2.59 -3.50 5.93
C GLY A 139 -3.97 -3.04 6.38
N LEU A 140 -4.42 -1.89 5.87
CA LEU A 140 -5.74 -1.33 6.16
C LEU A 140 -6.87 -2.30 5.81
N ILE A 141 -6.81 -2.91 4.63
CA ILE A 141 -7.79 -3.93 4.20
C ILE A 141 -7.68 -5.17 5.11
N ARG A 142 -6.47 -5.66 5.38
CA ARG A 142 -6.25 -6.82 6.27
C ARG A 142 -6.80 -6.62 7.67
N GLY A 143 -6.51 -5.48 8.29
CA GLY A 143 -6.93 -5.17 9.66
C GLY A 143 -8.44 -5.09 9.77
N ALA A 144 -9.08 -4.45 8.81
CA ALA A 144 -10.54 -4.36 8.78
C ALA A 144 -11.21 -5.72 8.56
N LEU A 145 -10.67 -6.58 7.66
CA LEU A 145 -11.15 -7.96 7.52
C LEU A 145 -10.94 -8.78 8.80
N ALA A 146 -9.80 -8.63 9.47
CA ALA A 146 -9.49 -9.34 10.70
C ALA A 146 -10.46 -8.97 11.84
N ASN A 147 -10.87 -7.71 11.93
CA ASN A 147 -11.90 -7.26 12.88
C ASN A 147 -13.25 -7.95 12.63
N LEU A 148 -13.58 -8.22 11.37
CA LEU A 148 -14.77 -8.98 10.96
C LEU A 148 -14.60 -10.52 11.08
N GLY A 149 -13.50 -10.99 11.68
CA GLY A 149 -13.21 -12.41 11.87
C GLY A 149 -12.65 -13.12 10.64
N ILE A 150 -12.20 -12.36 9.62
CA ILE A 150 -11.69 -12.92 8.36
C ILE A 150 -10.19 -12.70 8.29
N THR A 151 -9.45 -13.80 8.26
CA THR A 151 -8.01 -13.73 8.00
C THR A 151 -7.77 -13.66 6.49
N ALA A 152 -6.95 -12.72 6.03
CA ALA A 152 -6.63 -12.58 4.61
C ALA A 152 -5.15 -12.23 4.38
N ILE A 153 -4.68 -12.53 3.17
CA ILE A 153 -3.45 -11.99 2.59
C ILE A 153 -3.88 -10.94 1.58
N VAL A 154 -3.27 -9.75 1.64
CA VAL A 154 -3.54 -8.66 0.70
C VAL A 154 -2.23 -8.22 0.10
N ASN A 155 -2.15 -8.28 -1.23
CA ASN A 155 -1.02 -7.79 -2.01
C ASN A 155 -1.52 -6.71 -2.97
N ALA A 156 -0.67 -5.75 -3.30
CA ALA A 156 -1.00 -4.69 -4.25
C ALA A 156 0.02 -4.63 -5.39
N ASP A 157 -0.44 -4.18 -6.54
CA ASP A 157 0.40 -3.96 -7.72
C ASP A 157 -0.05 -2.70 -8.48
N ILE A 158 0.84 -2.16 -9.29
CA ILE A 158 0.59 -1.00 -10.15
C ILE A 158 0.12 -1.50 -11.52
N THR A 159 -1.00 -0.97 -12.01
CA THR A 159 -1.44 -1.22 -13.38
C THR A 159 -0.81 -0.19 -14.31
N THR A 160 -1.37 1.02 -14.31
CA THR A 160 -0.85 2.21 -14.98
C THR A 160 -1.10 3.37 -14.05
N LEU A 161 -0.06 4.05 -13.57
CA LEU A 161 -0.23 5.16 -12.62
C LEU A 161 -1.23 6.19 -13.15
N PRO A 162 -2.16 6.67 -12.29
CA PRO A 162 -2.26 6.41 -10.84
C PRO A 162 -3.11 5.17 -10.47
N GLY A 163 -3.39 4.28 -11.42
CA GLY A 163 -4.12 3.05 -11.22
C GLY A 163 -3.32 1.94 -10.53
N CYS A 164 -4.03 1.15 -9.71
CA CYS A 164 -3.49 0.02 -8.98
C CYS A 164 -4.52 -1.11 -8.84
N LEU A 165 -4.06 -2.27 -8.37
CA LEU A 165 -4.92 -3.37 -8.01
C LEU A 165 -4.54 -3.93 -6.63
N PHE A 166 -5.52 -4.53 -5.97
CA PHE A 166 -5.36 -5.27 -4.71
C PHE A 166 -5.85 -6.70 -4.91
N ASN A 167 -4.98 -7.66 -4.69
CA ASN A 167 -5.30 -9.09 -4.64
C ASN A 167 -5.52 -9.50 -3.18
N ILE A 168 -6.75 -9.89 -2.87
CA ILE A 168 -7.20 -10.27 -1.53
C ILE A 168 -7.49 -11.76 -1.55
N LYS A 169 -6.71 -12.53 -0.80
CA LYS A 169 -6.89 -13.98 -0.63
C LYS A 169 -7.30 -14.27 0.80
N LEU A 170 -8.51 -14.75 0.98
CA LEU A 170 -9.01 -15.21 2.28
C LEU A 170 -8.27 -16.49 2.68
N LYS A 171 -7.91 -16.59 3.97
CA LYS A 171 -7.45 -17.83 4.58
C LYS A 171 -8.68 -18.52 5.16
N GLY A 172 -8.94 -19.74 4.67
CA GLY A 172 -9.96 -20.63 5.22
C GLY A 172 -9.44 -21.41 6.42
#